data_AF-A0A956PRH3-F1
#
_entry.id   AF-A0A956PRH3-F1
#
_cell.length_a   1.000
_cell.length_b   1.000
_cell.length_c   1.000
_cell.angle_alpha   90.00
_cell.angle_beta   90.00
_cell.angle_gamma   90.00
#
_symmetry.space_group_name_H-M   'P 1'
#
loop_
_entity.id
_entity.type
_entity.pdbx_description
1 polymer ?
#
loop_
_entity_poly.entity_id
_entity_poly.type
_entity_poly.pdbx_seq_one_letter_code
_entity_poly.pdbx_strand_id
1 'polypeptide(L)'
;MRSFVLMLFLLLAISAAAREINPSDLTGGGFILYFRHGKADIGKDCKDPDLVDWWTSDDPARTRQLEDEGKRQARVVGQAFRQLNLPVGTFLSSEFKRAQDTARFMELGRVETEQSLTPLTAYGELEPRLGKLLDIEPEEGTNTVLVAHGHVLPVFEGLDEASAVVFKPGEREPVGTISYRQWKEAAGELLFDSQSPKDRYFLRDGVLTVVSDMGIGTVTISPISGLWPPLRKVRFEYAGGRGMDVLEGLKIDFEGPESGYHFRSTGRLLQEGAVERTLPDL
;
A
#
# COMPACT_ATOMS: atom_id res chain seq x y z
N MET A 1 25.75 -44.70 44.28
CA MET A 1 24.85 -44.46 43.13
C MET A 1 23.92 -43.31 43.49
N ARG A 2 24.24 -42.08 43.07
CA ARG A 2 23.41 -40.89 43.30
C ARG A 2 23.11 -40.30 41.93
N SER A 3 21.85 -40.44 41.54
CA SER A 3 21.30 -39.96 40.29
C SER A 3 21.41 -38.43 40.23
N PHE A 4 22.18 -37.91 39.27
CA PHE A 4 22.07 -36.52 38.84
C PHE A 4 21.00 -36.49 37.74
N VAL A 5 19.76 -36.14 38.11
CA VAL A 5 18.76 -35.70 37.14
C VAL A 5 19.13 -34.26 36.78
N LEU A 6 19.84 -34.11 35.68
CA LEU A 6 20.13 -32.81 35.08
C LEU A 6 18.82 -32.32 34.45
N MET A 7 18.06 -31.52 35.19
CA MET A 7 16.85 -30.86 34.67
C MET A 7 17.30 -29.75 33.73
N LEU A 8 17.37 -30.08 32.44
CA LEU A 8 17.63 -29.15 31.34
C LEU A 8 16.43 -28.20 31.23
N PHE A 9 16.51 -27.03 31.87
CA PHE A 9 15.62 -25.91 31.55
C PHE A 9 15.98 -25.42 30.15
N LEU A 10 15.30 -25.98 29.15
CA LEU A 10 15.28 -25.46 27.80
C LEU A 10 14.52 -24.13 27.85
N LEU A 11 15.24 -23.01 28.01
CA LEU A 11 14.73 -21.67 27.75
C LEU A 11 14.43 -21.58 26.25
N LEU A 12 13.22 -21.98 25.84
CA LEU A 12 12.64 -21.48 24.60
C LEU A 12 12.45 -19.98 24.80
N ALA A 13 13.41 -19.18 24.36
CA ALA A 13 13.11 -17.84 23.89
C ALA A 13 12.24 -18.02 22.64
N ILE A 14 10.93 -18.12 22.83
CA ILE A 14 9.98 -17.90 21.75
C ILE A 14 10.21 -16.44 21.38
N SER A 15 10.98 -16.21 20.31
CA SER A 15 10.90 -14.92 19.63
C SER A 15 9.46 -14.80 19.19
N ALA A 16 8.67 -14.05 19.95
CA ALA A 16 7.34 -13.67 19.55
C ALA A 16 7.52 -12.68 18.41
N ALA A 17 7.72 -13.21 17.20
CA ALA A 17 7.49 -12.43 16.00
C ALA A 17 6.09 -11.81 16.17
N ALA A 18 6.03 -10.48 16.14
CA ALA A 18 4.80 -9.75 16.38
C ALA A 18 3.71 -10.35 15.48
N ARG A 19 2.60 -10.76 16.11
CA ARG A 19 1.50 -11.48 15.45
C ARG A 19 1.06 -10.72 14.19
N GLU A 20 0.89 -11.43 13.09
CA GLU A 20 0.30 -10.85 11.88
C GLU A 20 -1.21 -10.59 12.13
N ILE A 21 -1.70 -9.37 11.87
CA ILE A 21 -3.09 -8.93 12.09
C ILE A 21 -3.70 -8.40 10.78
N ASN A 22 -5.03 -8.31 10.67
CA ASN A 22 -5.66 -7.89 9.42
C ASN A 22 -5.87 -6.37 9.39
N PRO A 23 -5.68 -5.71 8.23
CA PRO A 23 -6.00 -4.28 8.08
C PRO A 23 -7.42 -3.89 8.51
N SER A 24 -8.40 -4.79 8.36
CA SER A 24 -9.80 -4.56 8.75
C SER A 24 -9.99 -4.36 10.26
N ASP A 25 -9.05 -4.83 11.08
CA ASP A 25 -9.10 -4.71 12.54
C ASP A 25 -8.89 -3.25 13.00
N LEU A 26 -8.50 -2.36 12.08
CA LEU A 26 -8.16 -0.96 12.33
C LEU A 26 -9.30 0.03 12.02
N THR A 27 -10.45 -0.49 11.59
CA THR A 27 -11.63 0.31 11.18
C THR A 27 -12.21 1.16 12.30
N GLY A 28 -12.05 0.74 13.55
CA GLY A 28 -12.52 1.47 14.74
C GLY A 28 -11.63 2.64 15.17
N GLY A 29 -10.45 2.82 14.56
CA GLY A 29 -9.48 3.82 15.01
C GLY A 29 -8.77 3.46 16.32
N GLY A 30 -8.03 4.42 16.88
CA GLY A 30 -7.31 4.29 18.15
C GLY A 30 -6.01 3.50 18.07
N PHE A 31 -5.39 3.42 16.88
CA PHE A 31 -4.10 2.78 16.68
C PHE A 31 -3.07 3.73 16.07
N ILE A 32 -1.80 3.40 16.29
CA ILE A 32 -0.65 4.05 15.65
C ILE A 32 0.01 3.04 14.72
N LEU A 33 0.03 3.34 13.42
CA LEU A 33 0.60 2.51 12.39
C LEU A 33 1.96 3.05 11.97
N TYR A 34 3.02 2.32 12.30
CA TYR A 34 4.37 2.62 11.87
C TYR A 34 4.71 1.82 10.61
N PHE A 35 4.83 2.49 9.47
CA PHE A 35 5.22 1.90 8.20
C PHE A 35 6.72 1.99 7.96
N ARG A 36 7.31 0.91 7.46
CA ARG A 36 8.55 1.02 6.68
C ARG A 36 8.22 1.60 5.31
N HIS A 37 9.03 2.54 4.83
CA HIS A 37 8.93 3.07 3.47
C HIS A 37 8.90 1.95 2.39
N GLY A 38 8.36 2.25 1.22
CA GLY A 38 8.38 1.33 0.07
C GLY A 38 9.80 1.13 -0.49
N LYS A 39 9.96 0.18 -1.42
CA LYS A 39 11.26 -0.16 -2.03
C LYS A 39 12.04 1.03 -2.56
N ALA A 40 13.31 1.14 -2.14
CA ALA A 40 14.13 2.34 -2.36
C ALA A 40 15.63 2.03 -2.58
N ASP A 41 16.00 1.40 -3.71
CA ASP A 41 17.41 1.13 -4.04
C ASP A 41 17.97 2.08 -5.13
N ILE A 42 17.24 3.13 -5.52
CA ILE A 42 17.78 4.18 -6.40
C ILE A 42 18.70 5.10 -5.60
N GLY A 43 19.99 5.10 -5.93
CA GLY A 43 20.98 5.98 -5.32
C GLY A 43 21.62 5.40 -4.07
N LYS A 44 22.19 6.26 -3.23
CA LYS A 44 22.82 5.85 -1.97
C LYS A 44 22.66 6.93 -0.91
N ASP A 45 22.52 6.50 0.34
CA ASP A 45 22.54 7.41 1.48
C ASP A 45 23.98 7.85 1.73
N CYS A 46 24.19 9.17 1.79
CA CYS A 46 25.50 9.74 2.06
C CYS A 46 25.96 9.39 3.48
N LYS A 47 27.27 9.33 3.68
CA LYS A 47 27.91 9.09 4.99
C LYS A 47 28.88 10.20 5.36
N ASP A 48 28.83 11.31 4.63
CA ASP A 48 29.69 12.46 4.84
C ASP A 48 29.15 13.30 6.01
N PRO A 49 29.87 13.39 7.14
CA PRO A 49 29.45 14.17 8.29
C PRO A 49 29.52 15.69 8.05
N ASP A 50 30.21 16.15 7.00
CA ASP A 50 30.38 17.58 6.71
C ASP A 50 29.25 18.14 5.84
N LEU A 51 28.42 17.27 5.25
CA LEU A 51 27.23 17.69 4.50
C LEU A 51 26.06 17.92 5.46
N VAL A 52 25.66 19.17 5.62
CA VAL A 52 24.50 19.54 6.43
C VAL A 52 23.21 19.18 5.69
N ASP A 53 22.20 18.68 6.42
CA ASP A 53 20.84 18.37 5.95
C ASP A 53 20.74 17.44 4.72
N TRP A 54 21.79 16.65 4.45
CA TRP A 54 21.85 15.80 3.25
C TRP A 54 20.69 14.80 3.15
N TRP A 55 20.14 14.37 4.30
CA TRP A 55 19.02 13.40 4.37
C TRP A 55 17.70 13.96 3.82
N THR A 56 17.55 15.27 3.74
CA THR A 56 16.38 15.95 3.18
C THR A 56 16.44 16.09 1.66
N SER A 57 17.60 15.80 1.06
CA SER A 57 17.86 15.97 -0.37
C SER A 57 17.00 15.02 -1.22
N ASP A 58 16.60 15.50 -2.40
CA ASP A 58 16.00 14.70 -3.48
C ASP A 58 17.03 14.19 -4.51
N ASP A 59 18.29 14.64 -4.41
CA ASP A 59 19.41 14.13 -5.21
C ASP A 59 19.74 12.65 -4.87
N PRO A 60 19.61 11.71 -5.83
CA PRO A 60 19.95 10.30 -5.62
C PRO A 60 21.44 10.05 -5.34
N ALA A 61 22.33 11.03 -5.57
CA ALA A 61 23.72 10.96 -5.13
C ALA A 61 23.87 11.13 -3.62
N ARG A 62 22.86 11.70 -2.94
CA ARG A 62 22.87 12.03 -1.50
C ARG A 62 21.96 11.13 -0.68
N THR A 63 20.80 10.74 -1.20
CA THR A 63 19.82 9.90 -0.48
C THR A 63 19.22 8.85 -1.39
N ARG A 64 18.88 7.68 -0.82
CA ARG A 64 18.11 6.68 -1.55
C ARG A 64 16.69 7.14 -1.82
N GLN A 65 16.24 6.94 -3.05
CA GLN A 65 14.93 7.31 -3.57
C GLN A 65 14.07 6.06 -3.84
N LEU A 66 12.74 6.24 -3.88
CA LEU A 66 11.83 5.15 -4.23
C LEU A 66 12.04 4.68 -5.68
N GLU A 67 12.06 3.36 -5.84
CA GLU A 67 11.86 2.72 -7.14
C GLU A 67 10.39 2.74 -7.56
N ASP A 68 10.11 2.39 -8.80
CA ASP A 68 8.74 2.25 -9.27
C ASP A 68 7.97 1.17 -8.52
N GLU A 69 8.64 0.12 -8.03
CA GLU A 69 8.02 -0.86 -7.12
C GLU A 69 7.60 -0.21 -5.80
N GLY A 70 8.46 0.58 -5.16
CA GLY A 70 8.11 1.27 -3.92
C GLY A 70 6.93 2.24 -4.08
N LYS A 71 6.85 2.93 -5.22
CA LYS A 71 5.69 3.77 -5.56
C LYS A 71 4.42 2.95 -5.80
N ARG A 72 4.53 1.73 -6.34
CA ARG A 72 3.38 0.82 -6.48
C ARG A 72 2.91 0.32 -5.12
N GLN A 73 3.84 -0.12 -4.27
CA GLN A 73 3.55 -0.57 -2.92
C GLN A 73 2.80 0.49 -2.12
N ALA A 74 3.27 1.74 -2.14
CA ALA A 74 2.62 2.86 -1.47
C ALA A 74 1.17 3.09 -1.94
N ARG A 75 0.92 3.03 -3.26
CA ARG A 75 -0.44 3.17 -3.80
C ARG A 75 -1.35 2.03 -3.40
N VAL A 76 -0.84 0.81 -3.37
CA VAL A 76 -1.59 -0.38 -2.91
C VAL A 76 -2.00 -0.22 -1.46
N VAL A 77 -1.10 0.19 -0.57
CA VAL A 77 -1.44 0.49 0.83
C VAL A 77 -2.50 1.57 0.89
N GLY A 78 -2.32 2.69 0.18
CA GLY A 78 -3.30 3.77 0.11
C GLY A 78 -4.70 3.31 -0.34
N GLN A 79 -4.74 2.42 -1.31
CA GLN A 79 -5.97 1.83 -1.82
C GLN A 79 -6.65 0.94 -0.77
N ALA A 80 -5.89 0.15 -0.03
CA ALA A 80 -6.43 -0.66 1.07
C ALA A 80 -7.09 0.19 2.16
N PHE A 81 -6.48 1.32 2.54
CA PHE A 81 -7.09 2.27 3.49
C PHE A 81 -8.44 2.77 2.99
N ARG A 82 -8.53 3.16 1.71
CA ARG A 82 -9.78 3.64 1.11
C ARG A 82 -10.84 2.54 1.02
N GLN A 83 -10.45 1.32 0.63
CA GLN A 83 -11.36 0.17 0.52
C GLN A 83 -11.98 -0.21 1.86
N LEU A 84 -11.18 -0.21 2.92
CA LEU A 84 -11.62 -0.56 4.25
C LEU A 84 -12.20 0.64 5.03
N ASN A 85 -12.24 1.82 4.42
CA ASN A 85 -12.60 3.08 5.08
C ASN A 85 -11.83 3.29 6.40
N LEU A 86 -10.52 2.99 6.40
CA LEU A 86 -9.69 3.18 7.59
C LEU A 86 -9.56 4.68 7.89
N PRO A 87 -10.00 5.15 9.06
CA PRO A 87 -9.96 6.56 9.39
C PRO A 87 -8.52 6.97 9.73
N VAL A 88 -8.07 8.10 9.19
CA VAL A 88 -6.73 8.68 9.42
C VAL A 88 -6.89 10.10 9.93
N GLY A 89 -6.33 10.38 11.11
CA GLY A 89 -6.29 11.72 11.69
C GLY A 89 -4.92 12.33 11.43
N THR A 90 -3.92 11.86 12.16
CA THR A 90 -2.53 12.32 12.03
C THR A 90 -1.77 11.48 10.98
N PHE A 91 -1.10 12.16 10.04
CA PHE A 91 -0.29 11.50 9.01
C PHE A 91 1.09 12.15 8.86
N LEU A 92 2.13 11.43 9.28
CA LEU A 92 3.50 11.93 9.37
C LEU A 92 4.48 11.07 8.58
N SER A 93 5.55 11.68 8.07
CA SER A 93 6.67 10.96 7.45
C SER A 93 8.02 11.43 7.98
N SER A 94 9.01 10.54 7.98
CA SER A 94 10.42 10.93 8.11
C SER A 94 10.83 11.92 7.03
N GLU A 95 11.85 12.73 7.32
CA GLU A 95 12.42 13.71 6.38
C GLU A 95 13.09 13.10 5.16
N PHE A 96 13.41 11.81 5.16
CA PHE A 96 13.98 11.16 3.98
C PHE A 96 12.98 11.15 2.82
N LYS A 97 13.44 11.56 1.63
CA LYS A 97 12.60 11.67 0.43
C LYS A 97 11.82 10.39 0.10
N ARG A 98 12.42 9.21 0.30
CA ARG A 98 11.74 7.90 0.13
C ARG A 98 10.54 7.68 1.07
N ALA A 99 10.60 8.17 2.29
CA ALA A 99 9.50 8.11 3.25
C ALA A 99 8.41 9.12 2.88
N GLN A 100 8.80 10.36 2.56
CA GLN A 100 7.88 11.39 2.08
C GLN A 100 7.14 10.95 0.81
N ASP A 101 7.84 10.38 -0.18
CA ASP A 101 7.21 9.87 -1.40
C ASP A 101 6.30 8.69 -1.13
N THR A 102 6.69 7.78 -0.22
CA THR A 102 5.81 6.66 0.18
C THR A 102 4.50 7.22 0.74
N ALA A 103 4.57 8.13 1.72
CA ALA A 103 3.40 8.74 2.31
C ALA A 103 2.54 9.48 1.26
N ARG A 104 3.18 10.25 0.37
CA ARG A 104 2.49 10.96 -0.71
C ARG A 104 1.73 10.02 -1.64
N PHE A 105 2.33 8.90 -2.04
CA PHE A 105 1.68 7.93 -2.94
C PHE A 105 0.60 7.08 -2.25
N MET A 106 0.55 7.05 -0.90
CA MET A 106 -0.57 6.45 -0.18
C MET A 106 -1.85 7.32 -0.29
N GLU A 107 -1.72 8.64 -0.47
CA GLU A 107 -2.85 9.55 -0.66
C GLU A 107 -3.89 9.47 0.47
N LEU A 108 -3.44 9.43 1.74
CA LEU A 108 -4.29 9.32 2.92
C LEU A 108 -4.75 10.67 3.49
N GLY A 109 -4.24 11.77 2.94
CA GLY A 109 -4.46 13.12 3.45
C GLY A 109 -3.20 13.98 3.34
N ARG A 110 -3.19 15.11 4.05
CA ARG A 110 -2.02 15.98 4.14
C ARG A 110 -0.96 15.30 5.01
N VAL A 111 0.19 15.00 4.42
CA VAL A 111 1.36 14.49 5.15
C VAL A 111 2.20 15.66 5.65
N GLU A 112 2.66 15.56 6.89
CA GLU A 112 3.66 16.47 7.47
C GLU A 112 4.96 15.73 7.79
N THR A 113 6.08 16.44 7.71
CA THR A 113 7.38 15.85 8.00
C THR A 113 7.69 15.94 9.48
N GLU A 114 8.14 14.84 10.09
CA GLU A 114 8.43 14.74 11.52
C GLU A 114 9.86 14.24 11.76
N GLN A 115 10.67 15.06 12.40
CA GLN A 115 12.08 14.81 12.71
C GLN A 115 12.28 13.57 13.60
N SER A 116 11.32 13.29 14.49
CA SER A 116 11.34 12.15 15.40
C SER A 116 11.26 10.79 14.67
N LEU A 117 10.83 10.78 13.41
CA LEU A 117 10.82 9.59 12.54
C LEU A 117 12.14 9.41 11.76
N THR A 118 13.04 10.39 11.80
CA THR A 118 14.31 10.38 11.07
C THR A 118 15.42 9.72 11.91
N PRO A 119 16.03 8.62 11.42
CA PRO A 119 16.97 7.79 12.19
C PRO A 119 18.40 8.36 12.16
N LEU A 120 18.54 9.65 12.49
CA LEU A 120 19.84 10.32 12.60
C LEU A 120 20.24 10.48 14.06
N THR A 121 21.46 10.07 14.39
CA THR A 121 22.05 10.21 15.73
C THR A 121 22.25 11.67 16.12
N ALA A 122 22.37 12.59 15.15
CA ALA A 122 22.44 14.03 15.38
C ALA A 122 21.20 14.59 16.10
N TYR A 123 20.07 13.90 16.00
CA TYR A 123 18.83 14.25 16.72
C TYR A 123 18.70 13.55 18.07
N GLY A 124 19.75 12.86 18.51
CA GLY A 124 19.72 11.98 19.66
C GLY A 124 19.14 10.61 19.34
N GLU A 125 19.00 9.79 20.37
CA GLU A 125 18.50 8.43 20.27
C GLU A 125 17.10 8.40 19.64
N LEU A 126 16.87 7.42 18.75
CA LEU A 126 15.60 7.29 18.03
C LEU A 126 14.48 6.79 18.93
N GLU A 127 14.77 5.83 19.81
CA GLU A 127 13.75 5.19 20.66
C GLU A 127 12.99 6.18 21.54
N PRO A 128 13.64 7.13 22.28
CA PRO A 128 12.91 8.10 23.08
C PRO A 128 12.12 9.11 22.23
N ARG A 129 12.62 9.47 21.04
CA ARG A 129 11.91 10.37 20.12
C ARG A 129 10.66 9.73 19.54
N LEU A 130 10.78 8.48 19.07
CA LEU A 130 9.65 7.70 18.60
C LEU A 130 8.66 7.41 19.74
N GLY A 131 9.15 7.11 20.94
CA GLY A 131 8.31 6.87 22.11
C GLY A 131 7.35 8.02 22.39
N LYS A 132 7.80 9.28 22.25
CA LYS A 132 6.93 10.46 22.37
C LYS A 132 5.79 10.48 21.35
N LEU A 133 6.03 10.02 20.13
CA LEU A 133 4.97 9.90 19.11
C LEU A 133 4.00 8.76 19.45
N LEU A 134 4.53 7.64 19.96
CA LEU A 134 3.71 6.51 20.41
C LEU A 134 2.86 6.83 21.64
N ASP A 135 3.22 7.84 22.43
CA ASP A 135 2.45 8.29 23.60
C ASP A 135 1.29 9.23 23.23
N ILE A 136 1.23 9.73 21.99
CA ILE A 136 0.15 10.61 21.53
C ILE A 136 -1.06 9.76 21.17
N GLU A 137 -2.16 9.98 21.89
CA GLU A 137 -3.44 9.37 21.56
C GLU A 137 -3.97 9.90 20.21
N PRO A 138 -4.34 9.02 19.26
CA PRO A 138 -4.98 9.44 18.03
C PRO A 138 -6.28 10.20 18.31
N GLU A 139 -6.67 11.11 17.40
CA GLU A 139 -8.00 11.74 17.49
C GLU A 139 -9.10 10.67 17.53
N GLU A 140 -10.17 10.93 18.28
CA GLU A 140 -11.23 9.96 18.52
C GLU A 140 -11.77 9.36 17.21
N GLY A 141 -11.78 8.02 17.14
CA GLY A 141 -12.24 7.29 15.96
C GLY A 141 -11.27 7.32 14.77
N THR A 142 -10.05 7.80 14.92
CA THR A 142 -9.03 7.83 13.85
C THR A 142 -7.77 7.03 14.19
N ASN A 143 -6.97 6.71 13.18
CA ASN A 143 -5.63 6.16 13.36
C ASN A 143 -4.57 7.22 13.07
N THR A 144 -3.42 7.10 13.75
CA THR A 144 -2.20 7.84 13.40
C THR A 144 -1.36 6.99 12.46
N VAL A 145 -0.89 7.56 11.35
CA VAL A 145 -0.02 6.90 10.38
C VAL A 145 1.36 7.56 10.36
N LEU A 146 2.40 6.78 10.56
CA LEU A 146 3.80 7.20 10.60
C LEU A 146 4.58 6.45 9.51
N VAL A 147 5.22 7.15 8.57
CA VAL A 147 5.99 6.52 7.49
C VAL A 147 7.49 6.76 7.69
N ALA A 148 8.24 5.69 7.92
CA ALA A 148 9.63 5.74 8.37
C ALA A 148 10.45 4.52 7.88
N HIS A 149 11.21 3.83 8.75
CA HIS A 149 12.31 2.94 8.35
C HIS A 149 12.29 1.61 9.11
N GLY A 150 12.70 0.49 8.48
CA GLY A 150 12.58 -0.84 9.10
C GLY A 150 13.78 -1.31 9.93
N HIS A 151 15.01 -0.87 9.65
CA HIS A 151 16.21 -1.46 10.26
C HIS A 151 16.80 -0.60 11.38
N VAL A 152 15.97 0.17 12.07
CA VAL A 152 16.41 1.24 12.97
C VAL A 152 16.21 0.92 14.46
N LEU A 153 15.31 -0.01 14.79
CA LEU A 153 15.10 -0.55 16.14
C LEU A 153 14.76 -2.05 16.05
N PRO A 154 15.03 -2.85 17.11
CA PRO A 154 14.74 -4.29 17.11
C PRO A 154 13.28 -4.63 16.82
N VAL A 155 12.33 -3.81 17.27
CA VAL A 155 10.88 -4.01 17.03
C VAL A 155 10.49 -3.90 15.55
N PHE A 156 11.35 -3.29 14.72
CA PHE A 156 11.15 -3.16 13.27
C PHE A 156 12.02 -4.14 12.47
N GLU A 157 12.89 -4.90 13.15
CA GLU A 157 13.76 -5.85 12.49
C GLU A 157 12.94 -6.91 11.74
N GLY A 158 13.29 -7.17 10.49
CA GLY A 158 12.53 -8.08 9.63
C GLY A 158 11.24 -7.50 9.04
N LEU A 159 10.90 -6.23 9.30
CA LEU A 159 9.75 -5.58 8.67
C LEU A 159 10.02 -5.34 7.18
N ASP A 160 9.22 -5.97 6.32
CA ASP A 160 9.28 -5.79 4.87
C ASP A 160 8.89 -4.36 4.45
N GLU A 161 9.35 -3.95 3.27
CA GLU A 161 9.00 -2.65 2.68
C GLU A 161 7.48 -2.53 2.50
N ALA A 162 6.94 -1.34 2.78
CA ALA A 162 5.51 -1.06 2.81
C ALA A 162 4.66 -1.93 3.77
N SER A 163 5.30 -2.58 4.75
CA SER A 163 4.62 -3.24 5.86
C SER A 163 4.53 -2.31 7.07
N ALA A 164 3.58 -2.60 7.97
CA ALA A 164 3.35 -1.80 9.18
C ALA A 164 3.53 -2.62 10.46
N VAL A 165 3.96 -1.93 11.52
CA VAL A 165 3.78 -2.36 12.91
C VAL A 165 2.69 -1.52 13.54
N VAL A 166 1.80 -2.15 14.28
CA VAL A 166 0.62 -1.51 14.88
C VAL A 166 0.79 -1.44 16.39
N PHE A 167 0.59 -0.26 16.96
CA PHE A 167 0.67 0.01 18.38
C PHE A 167 -0.63 0.56 18.94
N LYS A 168 -0.84 0.35 20.24
CA LYS A 168 -1.74 1.16 21.06
C LYS A 168 -0.98 2.37 21.62
N PRO A 169 -1.66 3.51 21.82
CA PRO A 169 -1.01 4.69 22.38
C PRO A 169 -0.48 4.40 23.79
N GLY A 170 0.75 4.84 24.07
CA GLY A 170 1.46 4.60 25.33
C GLY A 170 2.12 3.23 25.45
N GLU A 171 1.88 2.31 24.52
CA GLU A 171 2.45 0.97 24.54
C GLU A 171 3.73 0.89 23.70
N ARG A 172 4.65 -0.01 24.08
CA ARG A 172 5.90 -0.29 23.36
C ARG A 172 5.93 -1.67 22.73
N GLU A 173 5.11 -2.57 23.27
CA GLU A 173 4.84 -3.85 22.63
C GLU A 173 3.82 -3.63 21.51
N PRO A 174 4.09 -4.11 20.29
CA PRO A 174 3.14 -3.97 19.20
C PRO A 174 1.94 -4.90 19.38
N VAL A 175 0.77 -4.43 18.98
CA VAL A 175 -0.44 -5.26 18.81
C VAL A 175 -0.19 -6.34 17.75
N GLY A 176 0.58 -6.00 16.72
CA GLY A 176 0.93 -6.89 15.64
C GLY A 176 1.60 -6.20 14.47
N THR A 177 1.81 -6.96 13.41
CA THR A 177 2.31 -6.48 12.12
C THR A 177 1.28 -6.69 11.03
N ILE A 178 1.34 -5.85 10.00
CA ILE A 178 0.57 -6.01 8.78
C ILE A 178 1.55 -6.02 7.61
N SER A 179 1.67 -7.18 6.98
CA SER A 179 2.59 -7.37 5.84
C SER A 179 2.08 -6.67 4.59
N TYR A 180 2.98 -6.33 3.67
CA TYR A 180 2.59 -5.80 2.35
C TYR A 180 1.62 -6.74 1.61
N ARG A 181 1.75 -8.07 1.80
CA ARG A 181 0.81 -9.05 1.26
C ARG A 181 -0.62 -8.79 1.76
N GLN A 182 -0.81 -8.57 3.05
CA GLN A 182 -2.14 -8.29 3.60
C GLN A 182 -2.69 -6.94 3.14
N TRP A 183 -1.84 -5.92 3.02
CA TRP A 183 -2.25 -4.65 2.40
C TRP A 183 -2.69 -4.85 0.94
N LYS A 184 -1.97 -5.68 0.19
CA LYS A 184 -2.32 -6.02 -1.20
C LYS A 184 -3.65 -6.78 -1.29
N GLU A 185 -3.87 -7.76 -0.40
CA GLU A 185 -5.13 -8.49 -0.30
C GLU A 185 -6.29 -7.54 0.03
N ALA A 186 -6.11 -6.65 1.00
CA ALA A 186 -7.11 -5.65 1.39
C ALA A 186 -7.38 -4.58 0.32
N ALA A 187 -6.40 -4.25 -0.53
CA ALA A 187 -6.57 -3.28 -1.60
C ALA A 187 -7.51 -3.77 -2.72
N GLY A 188 -7.69 -5.08 -2.87
CA GLY A 188 -8.39 -5.65 -4.03
C GLY A 188 -7.42 -5.81 -5.20
N GLU A 189 -6.84 -7.00 -5.34
CA GLU A 189 -6.10 -7.39 -6.54
C GLU A 189 -7.09 -7.80 -7.63
N LEU A 190 -6.88 -7.38 -8.87
CA LEU A 190 -7.70 -7.80 -10.00
C LEU A 190 -6.98 -8.92 -10.76
N LEU A 191 -7.62 -10.08 -10.88
CA LEU A 191 -7.23 -11.11 -11.83
C LEU A 191 -7.78 -10.71 -13.20
N PHE A 192 -6.97 -10.76 -14.26
CA PHE A 192 -7.43 -10.57 -15.63
C PHE A 192 -7.20 -11.85 -16.43
N ASP A 193 -8.29 -12.44 -16.89
CA ASP A 193 -8.27 -13.59 -17.79
C ASP A 193 -8.18 -13.10 -19.23
N SER A 194 -6.99 -13.23 -19.79
CA SER A 194 -6.64 -12.71 -21.10
C SER A 194 -7.04 -13.69 -22.22
N GLN A 195 -7.61 -13.16 -23.32
CA GLN A 195 -7.96 -13.96 -24.50
C GLN A 195 -6.80 -14.06 -25.50
N SER A 196 -5.81 -13.18 -25.39
CA SER A 196 -4.63 -13.12 -26.25
C SER A 196 -3.39 -12.67 -25.48
N PRO A 197 -2.19 -13.20 -25.76
CA PRO A 197 -0.95 -12.78 -25.08
C PRO A 197 -0.63 -11.28 -25.10
N LYS A 198 -1.28 -10.50 -25.96
CA LYS A 198 -1.12 -9.03 -26.04
C LYS A 198 -2.15 -8.25 -25.24
N ASP A 199 -3.20 -8.91 -24.75
CA ASP A 199 -4.20 -8.26 -23.92
C ASP A 199 -3.56 -7.87 -22.58
N ARG A 200 -4.01 -6.74 -22.04
CA ARG A 200 -3.56 -6.22 -20.75
C ARG A 200 -4.64 -5.34 -20.14
N TYR A 201 -4.53 -5.09 -18.85
CA TYR A 201 -5.32 -4.06 -18.20
C TYR A 201 -4.43 -3.14 -17.34
N PHE A 202 -4.96 -1.97 -17.02
CA PHE A 202 -4.38 -1.09 -16.02
C PHE A 202 -5.47 -0.24 -15.37
N LEU A 203 -5.30 0.09 -14.10
CA LEU A 203 -6.19 0.97 -13.36
C LEU A 203 -5.47 2.31 -13.12
N ARG A 204 -6.12 3.41 -13.51
CA ARG A 204 -5.59 4.76 -13.28
C ARG A 204 -6.73 5.72 -12.96
N ASP A 205 -6.63 6.44 -11.84
CA ASP A 205 -7.59 7.47 -11.43
C ASP A 205 -9.06 6.98 -11.40
N GLY A 206 -9.27 5.72 -11.03
CA GLY A 206 -10.58 5.05 -11.02
C GLY A 206 -11.09 4.60 -12.40
N VAL A 207 -10.25 4.65 -13.44
CA VAL A 207 -10.54 4.14 -14.78
C VAL A 207 -9.79 2.84 -15.02
N LEU A 208 -10.51 1.72 -15.08
CA LEU A 208 -9.99 0.43 -15.50
C LEU A 208 -9.93 0.38 -17.01
N THR A 209 -8.73 0.44 -17.58
CA THR A 209 -8.54 0.33 -19.02
C THR A 209 -8.13 -1.09 -19.38
N VAL A 210 -8.91 -1.70 -20.26
CA VAL A 210 -8.64 -3.01 -20.86
C VAL A 210 -8.19 -2.78 -22.29
N VAL A 211 -7.02 -3.29 -22.63
CA VAL A 211 -6.48 -3.27 -23.98
C VAL A 211 -6.55 -4.70 -24.51
N SER A 212 -7.29 -4.93 -25.59
CA SER A 212 -7.36 -6.26 -26.22
C SER A 212 -7.13 -6.19 -27.72
N ASP A 213 -6.35 -7.11 -28.28
CA ASP A 213 -6.09 -7.15 -29.72
C ASP A 213 -7.16 -7.88 -30.53
N MET A 214 -7.93 -8.78 -29.89
CA MET A 214 -8.95 -9.61 -30.52
C MET A 214 -10.32 -8.93 -30.62
N GLY A 215 -10.55 -7.85 -29.87
CA GLY A 215 -11.86 -7.20 -29.82
C GLY A 215 -12.93 -8.06 -29.16
N ILE A 216 -14.19 -7.94 -29.61
CA ILE A 216 -15.42 -8.45 -28.97
C ILE A 216 -15.27 -9.93 -28.54
N GLY A 217 -15.05 -10.13 -27.24
CA GLY A 217 -14.99 -11.40 -26.53
C GLY A 217 -15.16 -11.15 -25.01
N THR A 218 -15.18 -12.20 -24.20
CA THR A 218 -15.33 -12.06 -22.74
C THR A 218 -14.00 -11.72 -22.09
N VAL A 219 -13.87 -10.50 -21.57
CA VAL A 219 -12.78 -10.11 -20.67
C VAL A 219 -13.28 -10.30 -19.24
N THR A 220 -12.70 -11.27 -18.54
CA THR A 220 -13.00 -11.49 -17.12
C THR A 220 -11.96 -10.73 -16.30
N ILE A 221 -12.44 -9.78 -15.53
CA ILE A 221 -11.66 -9.15 -14.48
C ILE A 221 -12.35 -9.46 -13.17
N SER A 222 -11.63 -10.01 -12.19
CA SER A 222 -12.24 -10.44 -10.92
C SER A 222 -11.40 -9.96 -9.74
N PRO A 223 -12.02 -9.44 -8.67
CA PRO A 223 -11.30 -9.13 -7.45
C PRO A 223 -10.89 -10.43 -6.76
N ILE A 224 -9.59 -10.61 -6.54
CA ILE A 224 -9.04 -11.79 -5.84
C ILE A 224 -9.53 -11.83 -4.39
N SER A 225 -9.76 -10.67 -3.77
CA SER A 225 -10.26 -10.57 -2.39
C SER A 225 -11.78 -10.39 -2.29
N GLY A 226 -12.52 -10.51 -3.40
CA GLY A 226 -13.96 -10.25 -3.44
C GLY A 226 -14.35 -8.76 -3.35
N LEU A 227 -13.37 -7.87 -3.21
CA LEU A 227 -13.56 -6.42 -3.20
C LEU A 227 -12.97 -5.81 -4.47
N TRP A 228 -13.83 -5.15 -5.25
CA TRP A 228 -13.38 -4.39 -6.41
C TRP A 228 -12.62 -3.14 -5.96
N PRO A 229 -11.50 -2.75 -6.64
CA PRO A 229 -10.91 -1.43 -6.45
C PRO A 229 -11.93 -0.33 -6.75
N PRO A 230 -11.74 0.94 -6.33
CA PRO A 230 -12.71 1.99 -6.60
C PRO A 230 -12.77 2.26 -8.11
N LEU A 231 -13.80 1.71 -8.78
CA LEU A 231 -13.99 1.81 -10.21
C LEU A 231 -15.06 2.84 -10.52
N ARG A 232 -14.67 3.93 -11.19
CA ARG A 232 -15.59 4.94 -11.72
C ARG A 232 -15.97 4.63 -13.16
N LYS A 233 -15.02 4.11 -13.93
CA LYS A 233 -15.18 3.84 -15.36
C LYS A 233 -14.43 2.59 -15.79
N VAL A 234 -14.95 1.96 -16.85
CA VAL A 234 -14.21 0.98 -17.65
C VAL A 234 -13.99 1.54 -19.04
N ARG A 235 -12.77 1.42 -19.55
CA ARG A 235 -12.33 1.85 -20.87
C ARG A 235 -11.80 0.66 -21.65
N PHE A 236 -12.15 0.57 -22.93
CA PHE A 236 -11.66 -0.48 -23.83
C PHE A 236 -10.90 0.10 -25.02
N GLU A 237 -9.75 -0.49 -25.36
CA GLU A 237 -8.83 -0.07 -26.44
C GLU A 237 -8.30 -1.27 -27.23
N TYR A 238 -7.95 -1.08 -28.52
CA TYR A 238 -7.14 -2.07 -29.25
C TYR A 238 -5.64 -1.92 -28.95
N ALA A 239 -4.89 -3.03 -28.99
CA ALA A 239 -3.44 -3.06 -28.74
C ALA A 239 -2.59 -2.13 -29.63
N GLY A 240 -3.10 -1.71 -30.80
CA GLY A 240 -2.42 -0.80 -31.72
C GLY A 240 -2.73 0.69 -31.54
N GLY A 241 -3.51 1.08 -30.51
CA GLY A 241 -3.94 2.48 -30.31
C GLY A 241 -4.99 2.97 -31.32
N ARG A 242 -5.48 2.08 -32.20
CA ARG A 242 -6.62 2.34 -33.07
C ARG A 242 -7.92 2.16 -32.28
N GLY A 243 -8.92 2.99 -32.58
CA GLY A 243 -10.22 2.93 -31.91
C GLY A 243 -10.98 1.63 -32.11
N MET A 244 -11.81 1.25 -31.15
CA MET A 244 -12.82 0.21 -31.37
C MET A 244 -14.03 0.85 -32.05
N ASP A 245 -14.14 0.70 -33.38
CA ASP A 245 -15.21 1.31 -34.18
C ASP A 245 -16.62 0.79 -33.81
N VAL A 246 -16.69 -0.43 -33.26
CA VAL A 246 -17.93 -1.07 -32.79
C VAL A 246 -17.65 -1.92 -31.54
N LEU A 247 -18.39 -1.66 -30.46
CA LEU A 247 -18.47 -2.52 -29.27
C LEU A 247 -19.90 -3.03 -29.15
N GLU A 248 -20.22 -4.10 -29.87
CA GLU A 248 -21.51 -4.80 -29.76
C GLU A 248 -21.37 -5.96 -28.77
N GLY A 249 -22.35 -6.10 -27.86
CA GLY A 249 -22.42 -7.27 -26.96
C GLY A 249 -21.50 -7.24 -25.74
N LEU A 250 -20.95 -6.09 -25.33
CA LEU A 250 -20.15 -6.00 -24.10
C LEU A 250 -20.98 -6.41 -22.88
N LYS A 251 -20.59 -7.52 -22.27
CA LYS A 251 -21.11 -7.98 -20.98
C LYS A 251 -20.01 -7.75 -19.95
N ILE A 252 -20.26 -6.88 -18.98
CA ILE A 252 -19.37 -6.72 -17.83
C ILE A 252 -20.02 -7.47 -16.67
N ASP A 253 -19.57 -8.72 -16.48
CA ASP A 253 -20.01 -9.51 -15.34
C ASP A 253 -19.15 -9.16 -14.14
N PHE A 254 -19.78 -8.58 -13.11
CA PHE A 254 -19.17 -8.45 -11.80
C PHE A 254 -19.61 -9.68 -11.00
N GLU A 255 -18.66 -10.50 -10.55
CA GLU A 255 -18.99 -11.55 -9.58
C GLU A 255 -19.17 -10.91 -8.21
N GLY A 256 -20.42 -10.94 -7.73
CA GLY A 256 -20.88 -10.50 -6.41
C GLY A 256 -22.19 -11.21 -6.07
N PRO A 257 -22.69 -11.14 -4.82
CA PRO A 257 -23.88 -11.88 -4.37
C PRO A 257 -25.15 -11.53 -5.16
N GLU A 258 -25.17 -10.39 -5.86
CA GLU A 258 -26.22 -10.02 -6.81
C GLU A 258 -25.63 -9.66 -8.18
N SER A 259 -25.89 -10.52 -9.17
CA SER A 259 -25.92 -10.34 -10.63
C SER A 259 -25.10 -9.22 -11.32
N GLY A 260 -24.38 -9.64 -12.37
CA GLY A 260 -23.67 -8.75 -13.31
C GLY A 260 -24.53 -7.66 -13.98
N TYR A 261 -23.85 -6.58 -14.36
CA TYR A 261 -24.46 -5.43 -15.01
C TYR A 261 -24.45 -5.62 -16.54
N HIS A 262 -25.63 -5.70 -17.15
CA HIS A 262 -25.77 -5.79 -18.60
C HIS A 262 -25.73 -4.41 -19.25
N PHE A 263 -24.62 -4.06 -19.89
CA PHE A 263 -24.48 -2.79 -20.62
C PHE A 263 -24.76 -2.98 -22.12
N ARG A 264 -25.86 -2.40 -22.62
CA ARG A 264 -26.07 -2.27 -24.07
C ARG A 264 -25.38 -1.00 -24.57
N SER A 265 -24.29 -1.19 -25.29
CA SER A 265 -23.69 -0.17 -26.12
C SER A 265 -24.67 0.23 -27.23
N THR A 266 -25.06 1.50 -27.31
CA THR A 266 -25.87 2.01 -28.43
C THR A 266 -24.98 2.10 -29.67
N GLY A 267 -25.37 1.36 -30.72
CA GLY A 267 -24.62 1.18 -31.97
C GLY A 267 -24.49 2.43 -32.84
N ARG A 268 -23.87 3.50 -32.33
CA ARG A 268 -23.31 4.56 -33.17
C ARG A 268 -21.81 4.36 -33.29
N LEU A 269 -21.33 4.33 -34.54
CA LEU A 269 -19.92 4.49 -34.86
C LEU A 269 -19.37 5.68 -34.07
N LEU A 270 -18.39 5.43 -33.21
CA LEU A 270 -17.54 6.46 -32.65
C LEU A 270 -16.30 6.54 -33.54
N GLN A 271 -15.86 7.76 -33.83
CA GLN A 271 -14.56 8.02 -34.48
C GLN A 271 -13.42 7.25 -33.77
N GLU A 272 -12.30 7.03 -34.47
CA GLU A 272 -11.06 6.44 -33.92
C GLU A 272 -10.85 6.83 -32.43
N GLY A 273 -11.16 5.91 -31.51
CA GLY A 273 -11.03 6.14 -30.07
C GLY A 273 -11.50 4.98 -29.19
N ALA A 274 -11.17 5.07 -27.90
CA ALA A 274 -11.56 4.13 -26.86
C ALA A 274 -13.06 4.22 -26.54
N VAL A 275 -13.68 3.12 -26.11
CA VAL A 275 -15.07 3.14 -25.60
C VAL A 275 -15.05 3.20 -24.09
N GLU A 276 -15.72 4.22 -23.54
CA GLU A 276 -15.82 4.44 -22.09
C GLU A 276 -17.25 4.16 -21.60
N ARG A 277 -17.33 3.52 -20.42
CA ARG A 277 -18.57 3.29 -19.68
C ARG A 277 -18.38 3.74 -18.24
N THR A 278 -19.31 4.54 -17.75
CA THR A 278 -19.40 4.90 -16.32
C THR A 278 -20.08 3.76 -15.61
N LEU A 279 -19.52 3.30 -14.50
CA LEU A 279 -20.14 2.29 -13.67
C LEU A 279 -21.09 2.98 -12.67
N PRO A 280 -22.22 2.34 -12.30
CA PRO A 280 -22.92 2.74 -11.09
C PRO A 280 -21.97 2.64 -9.89
N ASP A 281 -22.29 3.34 -8.79
CA ASP A 281 -21.49 3.27 -7.57
C ASP A 281 -21.40 1.80 -7.11
N LEU A 282 -20.22 1.19 -7.30
CA LEU A 282 -19.86 -0.16 -6.86
C LEU A 282 -19.27 -0.11 -5.46
#